data_AF-A0A946FGQ8-F1
#
_entry.id   AF-A0A946FGQ8-F1
#
_cell.length_a   1.000
_cell.length_b   1.000
_cell.length_c   1.000
_cell.angle_alpha   90.00
_cell.angle_beta   90.00
_cell.angle_gamma   90.00
#
_symmetry.space_group_name_H-M   'P 1'
#
loop_
_entity.id
_entity.type
_entity.pdbx_description
1 polymer ?
#
loop_
_entity_poly.entity_id
_entity_poly.type
_entity_poly.pdbx_seq_one_letter_code
_entity_poly.pdbx_strand_id
1 'polypeptide(L)'
;MMEHYHNAIFSNFAAMLCHRLRLANRVTMVAAIAGMAVMFMAMTPPPASANIKLVEVQAEGIGTTQRDAILDALKSAVGQINGMDISSQTISRLATQVVDTDQYTEFTASTEFVEDISSATSGQIDSFDILSSRVRPDFNNAIEVVLRVKVAKYVASKQLNRLRMSVYDPYLDASIASDPDAIRFARSLRRKVEDYLTQTRRFAMLDRQMLTDTQDELNLIASGGMPTSELARLGQRAGSDYLVMITVYKHGRIVNDRQLLGTTAIKRDVSDVAEVSVRIIDVATSQIKYAKNQIFQV
;
A
#
# COMPACT_ATOMS: atom_id res chain seq x y z
N MET A 1 70.22 -31.94 54.13
CA MET A 1 69.80 -30.57 53.80
C MET A 1 68.97 -30.68 52.52
N MET A 2 67.68 -30.97 52.65
CA MET A 2 66.55 -30.01 52.74
C MET A 2 66.14 -29.55 51.34
N GLU A 3 65.08 -30.13 50.75
CA GLU A 3 63.71 -29.57 50.61
C GLU A 3 63.50 -29.19 49.12
N HIS A 4 62.35 -29.31 48.44
CA HIS A 4 60.97 -29.65 48.78
C HIS A 4 60.20 -30.08 47.52
N TYR A 5 59.16 -30.88 47.73
CA TYR A 5 58.11 -31.24 46.78
C TYR A 5 57.20 -30.04 46.47
N HIS A 6 56.76 -29.84 45.22
CA HIS A 6 55.38 -29.41 44.95
C HIS A 6 54.94 -29.56 43.48
N ASN A 7 53.79 -30.22 43.32
CA ASN A 7 52.76 -30.00 42.30
C ASN A 7 52.83 -30.68 40.93
N ALA A 8 52.84 -32.01 40.97
CA ALA A 8 52.11 -32.83 40.01
C ALA A 8 50.61 -32.96 40.40
N ILE A 9 49.78 -31.92 40.18
CA ILE A 9 48.30 -32.01 40.37
C ILE A 9 47.47 -31.32 39.26
N PHE A 10 48.04 -30.52 38.34
CA PHE A 10 47.23 -29.73 37.39
C PHE A 10 47.18 -30.21 35.93
N SER A 11 47.41 -31.50 35.63
CA SER A 11 47.34 -32.00 34.23
C SER A 11 46.05 -32.74 33.84
N ASN A 12 45.11 -33.00 34.76
CA ASN A 12 43.92 -33.84 34.45
C ASN A 12 42.56 -33.13 34.47
N PHE A 13 42.49 -31.82 34.74
CA PHE A 13 41.22 -31.08 34.68
C PHE A 13 40.94 -30.38 33.34
N ALA A 14 41.96 -30.20 32.48
CA ALA A 14 41.81 -29.48 31.22
C ALA A 14 41.21 -30.32 30.07
N ALA A 15 41.35 -31.66 30.12
CA ALA A 15 40.88 -32.54 29.05
C ALA A 15 39.35 -32.78 29.08
N MET A 16 38.70 -32.68 30.25
CA MET A 16 37.27 -32.96 30.39
C MET A 16 36.37 -31.76 30.05
N LEU A 17 36.91 -30.54 30.13
CA LEU A 17 36.19 -29.31 29.77
C LEU A 17 36.13 -29.07 28.26
N CYS A 18 37.09 -29.60 27.50
CA CYS A 18 37.21 -29.38 26.06
C CYS A 18 36.29 -30.29 25.22
N HIS A 19 35.82 -31.40 25.77
CA HIS A 19 34.86 -32.28 25.07
C HIS A 19 33.40 -31.85 25.27
N ARG A 20 33.04 -31.24 26.41
CA ARG A 20 31.68 -30.74 26.65
C ARG A 20 31.34 -29.46 25.88
N LEU A 21 32.35 -28.67 25.46
CA LEU A 21 32.12 -27.47 24.64
C LEU A 21 31.87 -27.76 23.15
N ARG A 22 32.27 -28.93 22.65
CA ARG A 22 32.07 -29.30 21.23
C ARG A 22 30.66 -29.82 20.91
N LEU A 23 29.89 -30.28 21.90
CA LEU A 23 28.49 -30.67 21.69
C LEU A 23 27.50 -29.51 21.82
N ALA A 24 27.83 -28.45 22.58
CA ALA A 24 26.93 -27.32 22.81
C ALA A 24 26.68 -26.46 21.54
N ASN A 25 27.65 -26.37 20.62
CA ASN A 25 27.54 -25.52 19.43
C ASN A 25 26.76 -26.15 18.25
N ARG A 26 26.53 -27.48 18.25
CA ARG A 26 25.68 -28.11 17.22
C ARG A 26 24.20 -28.10 17.60
N VAL A 27 23.88 -28.14 18.90
CA VAL A 27 22.50 -28.10 19.39
C VAL A 27 21.91 -26.68 19.33
N THR A 28 22.72 -25.64 19.55
CA THR A 28 22.27 -24.23 19.46
C THR A 28 22.03 -23.75 18.04
N MET A 29 22.76 -24.27 17.04
CA MET A 29 22.56 -23.89 15.63
C MET A 29 21.29 -24.52 15.03
N VAL A 30 20.94 -25.75 15.41
CA VAL A 30 19.68 -26.38 14.99
C VAL A 30 18.48 -25.77 15.72
N ALA A 31 18.64 -25.37 17.00
CA ALA A 31 17.60 -24.63 17.74
C ALA A 31 17.36 -23.21 17.21
N ALA A 32 18.38 -22.53 16.67
CA ALA A 32 18.23 -21.21 16.05
C ALA A 32 17.47 -21.27 14.72
N ILE A 33 17.68 -22.32 13.91
CA ILE A 33 16.96 -22.52 12.64
C ILE A 33 15.51 -22.98 12.90
N ALA A 34 15.28 -23.81 13.93
CA ALA A 34 13.93 -24.20 14.35
C ALA A 34 13.14 -23.04 14.99
N GLY A 35 13.80 -22.16 15.76
CA GLY A 35 13.18 -20.97 16.34
C GLY A 35 12.80 -19.91 15.29
N MET A 36 13.62 -19.74 14.24
CA MET A 36 13.34 -18.80 13.16
C MET A 36 12.19 -19.28 12.26
N ALA A 37 12.03 -20.60 12.10
CA ALA A 37 10.90 -21.20 11.38
C ALA A 37 9.56 -21.06 12.15
N VAL A 38 9.58 -21.14 13.49
CA VAL A 38 8.38 -20.98 14.32
C VAL A 38 7.93 -19.51 14.43
N MET A 39 8.86 -18.55 14.41
CA MET A 39 8.51 -17.12 14.46
C MET A 39 7.93 -16.59 13.13
N PHE A 40 8.30 -17.20 11.99
CA PHE A 40 7.71 -16.84 10.69
C PHE A 40 6.28 -17.40 10.51
N MET A 41 5.89 -18.41 11.29
CA MET A 41 4.56 -19.05 11.21
C MET A 41 3.47 -18.30 11.98
N ALA A 42 3.82 -17.28 12.77
CA ALA A 42 2.87 -16.48 13.55
C ALA A 42 2.47 -15.13 12.90
N MET A 43 3.08 -14.77 11.76
CA MET A 43 2.69 -13.60 10.97
C MET A 43 1.93 -14.04 9.73
N THR A 44 0.78 -14.68 9.91
CA THR A 44 -0.17 -14.77 8.79
C THR A 44 -0.72 -13.35 8.55
N PRO A 45 -0.47 -12.74 7.39
CA PRO A 45 -1.14 -11.48 7.06
C PRO A 45 -2.66 -11.74 7.11
N PRO A 46 -3.46 -10.82 7.65
CA PRO A 46 -4.90 -10.97 7.61
C PRO A 46 -5.34 -11.12 6.15
N PRO A 47 -6.36 -11.94 5.86
CA PRO A 47 -6.86 -12.11 4.50
C PRO A 47 -7.22 -10.73 3.95
N ALA A 48 -6.47 -10.31 2.93
CA ALA A 48 -6.73 -9.08 2.20
C ALA A 48 -7.81 -9.37 1.14
N SER A 49 -9.06 -9.47 1.58
CA SER A 49 -10.18 -9.38 0.64
C SER A 49 -10.29 -7.95 0.15
N ALA A 50 -10.36 -7.78 -1.16
CA ALA A 50 -10.73 -6.51 -1.76
C ALA A 50 -12.10 -6.08 -1.22
N ASN A 51 -12.14 -4.97 -0.47
CA ASN A 51 -13.33 -4.50 0.23
C ASN A 51 -14.27 -3.77 -0.74
N ILE A 52 -14.73 -4.43 -1.80
CA ILE A 52 -15.73 -3.85 -2.71
C ILE A 52 -17.12 -4.29 -2.22
N LYS A 53 -18.02 -3.34 -2.04
CA LYS A 53 -19.42 -3.60 -1.67
C LYS A 53 -20.36 -3.06 -2.74
N LEU A 54 -21.39 -3.83 -3.07
CA LEU A 54 -22.50 -3.35 -3.87
C LEU A 54 -23.42 -2.53 -2.96
N VAL A 55 -23.65 -1.27 -3.31
CA VAL A 55 -24.58 -0.37 -2.63
C VAL A 55 -25.76 -0.13 -3.55
N GLU A 56 -26.96 -0.37 -3.04
CA GLU A 56 -28.19 -0.09 -3.76
C GLU A 56 -28.61 1.37 -3.54
N VAL A 57 -28.90 2.08 -4.61
CA VAL A 57 -29.42 3.46 -4.59
C VAL A 57 -30.62 3.60 -5.50
N GLN A 58 -31.52 4.51 -5.13
CA GLN A 58 -32.57 4.96 -6.03
C GLN A 58 -32.13 6.27 -6.68
N ALA A 59 -32.21 6.32 -8.00
CA ALA A 59 -31.82 7.49 -8.77
C ALA A 59 -32.88 7.83 -9.80
N GLU A 60 -33.09 9.13 -9.96
CA GLU A 60 -34.02 9.70 -10.94
C GLU A 60 -33.22 10.29 -12.10
N GLY A 61 -33.78 10.20 -13.29
CA GLY A 61 -33.17 10.75 -14.50
C GLY A 61 -34.23 11.22 -15.48
N ILE A 62 -33.90 12.29 -16.22
CA ILE A 62 -34.79 12.92 -17.17
C ILE A 62 -34.12 12.94 -18.55
N GLY A 63 -34.88 12.61 -19.58
CA GLY A 63 -34.37 12.59 -20.95
C GLY A 63 -35.44 12.86 -21.99
N THR A 64 -35.01 13.25 -23.19
CA THR A 64 -35.86 13.37 -24.38
C THR A 64 -36.33 12.00 -24.87
N THR A 65 -35.58 10.95 -24.58
CA THR A 65 -35.93 9.55 -24.83
C THR A 65 -35.85 8.75 -23.54
N GLN A 66 -36.49 7.56 -23.49
CA GLN A 66 -36.39 6.66 -22.33
C GLN A 66 -34.94 6.24 -22.07
N ARG A 67 -34.14 6.07 -23.12
CA ARG A 67 -32.72 5.78 -23.02
C ARG A 67 -31.95 6.92 -22.38
N ASP A 68 -32.17 8.16 -22.82
CA ASP A 68 -31.50 9.33 -22.23
C ASP A 68 -31.86 9.47 -20.75
N ALA A 69 -33.11 9.22 -20.39
CA ALA A 69 -33.57 9.25 -19.01
C ALA A 69 -32.93 8.14 -18.15
N ILE A 70 -32.75 6.93 -18.70
CA ILE A 70 -32.01 5.84 -18.02
C ILE A 70 -30.54 6.22 -17.85
N LEU A 71 -29.89 6.73 -18.91
CA LEU A 71 -28.50 7.16 -18.84
C LEU A 71 -28.30 8.28 -17.81
N ASP A 72 -29.22 9.24 -17.76
CA ASP A 72 -29.23 10.32 -16.77
C ASP A 72 -29.40 9.79 -15.33
N ALA A 73 -30.33 8.86 -15.13
CA ALA A 73 -30.54 8.22 -13.83
C ALA A 73 -29.32 7.41 -13.37
N LEU A 74 -28.67 6.67 -14.27
CA LEU A 74 -27.45 5.91 -13.97
C LEU A 74 -26.28 6.84 -13.62
N LYS A 75 -26.15 7.99 -14.29
CA LYS A 75 -25.15 9.02 -13.93
C LYS A 75 -25.41 9.58 -12.54
N SER A 76 -26.66 9.88 -12.22
CA SER A 76 -27.07 10.31 -10.88
C SER A 76 -26.76 9.26 -9.83
N ALA A 77 -27.02 7.97 -10.09
CA ALA A 77 -26.70 6.87 -9.18
C ALA A 77 -25.20 6.76 -8.88
N VAL A 78 -24.36 6.79 -9.92
CA VAL A 78 -22.89 6.75 -9.76
C VAL A 78 -22.40 7.99 -9.01
N GLY A 79 -22.93 9.17 -9.34
CA GLY A 79 -22.60 10.43 -8.68
C GLY A 79 -22.91 10.43 -7.18
N GLN A 80 -24.05 9.85 -6.78
CA GLN A 80 -24.45 9.72 -5.37
C GLN A 80 -23.47 8.86 -4.54
N ILE A 81 -22.83 7.87 -5.17
CA ILE A 81 -21.99 6.89 -4.47
C ILE A 81 -20.49 7.21 -4.55
N ASN A 82 -20.02 7.57 -5.75
CA ASN A 82 -18.59 7.73 -6.06
C ASN A 82 -18.19 9.19 -6.39
N GLY A 83 -19.14 10.13 -6.46
CA GLY A 83 -18.88 11.55 -6.72
C GLY A 83 -18.95 11.96 -8.20
N MET A 84 -19.00 13.28 -8.44
CA MET A 84 -19.30 13.88 -9.75
C MET A 84 -18.13 13.80 -10.76
N ASP A 85 -16.88 13.76 -10.31
CA ASP A 85 -15.72 13.65 -11.22
C ASP A 85 -15.68 12.29 -11.92
N ILE A 86 -16.05 11.23 -11.20
CA ILE A 86 -16.16 9.87 -11.73
C ILE A 86 -17.38 9.74 -12.65
N SER A 87 -18.49 10.43 -12.33
CA SER A 87 -19.65 10.47 -13.23
C SER A 87 -19.29 11.14 -14.57
N SER A 88 -18.48 12.20 -14.60
CA SER A 88 -18.03 12.86 -15.83
C SER A 88 -17.24 11.94 -16.78
N GLN A 89 -16.31 11.14 -16.26
CA GLN A 89 -15.57 10.16 -17.07
C GLN A 89 -16.48 9.05 -17.60
N THR A 90 -17.45 8.63 -16.79
CA THR A 90 -18.47 7.65 -17.15
C THR A 90 -19.39 8.18 -18.26
N ILE A 91 -19.77 9.47 -18.16
CA ILE A 91 -20.56 10.19 -19.18
C ILE A 91 -19.83 10.21 -20.52
N SER A 92 -18.54 10.55 -20.52
CA SER A 92 -17.75 10.63 -21.75
C SER A 92 -17.69 9.28 -22.49
N ARG A 93 -17.61 8.17 -21.75
CA ARG A 93 -17.54 6.81 -22.33
C ARG A 93 -18.91 6.33 -22.84
N LEU A 94 -19.97 6.57 -22.07
CA LEU A 94 -21.35 6.31 -22.50
C LEU A 94 -21.71 7.06 -23.78
N ALA A 95 -21.21 8.30 -23.95
CA ALA A 95 -21.45 9.09 -25.15
C ALA A 95 -20.72 8.55 -26.40
N THR A 96 -19.56 7.88 -26.25
CA THR A 96 -18.76 7.37 -27.37
C THR A 96 -19.12 5.95 -27.81
N GLN A 97 -19.68 5.14 -26.91
CA GLN A 97 -19.75 3.68 -27.10
C GLN A 97 -21.17 3.17 -27.35
N VAL A 98 -22.18 3.90 -26.88
CA VAL A 98 -23.57 3.53 -27.12
C VAL A 98 -24.02 4.20 -28.42
N VAL A 99 -23.84 3.51 -29.55
CA VAL A 99 -24.29 3.97 -30.87
C VAL A 99 -25.83 3.98 -30.93
N ASP A 100 -26.37 5.00 -31.58
CA ASP A 100 -27.80 5.15 -31.84
C ASP A 100 -28.21 4.11 -32.90
N THR A 101 -28.81 3.00 -32.46
CA THR A 101 -29.50 2.10 -33.38
C THR A 101 -30.96 2.47 -33.32
N ASP A 102 -31.41 3.10 -34.40
CA ASP A 102 -32.65 3.81 -34.63
C ASP A 102 -33.90 2.90 -34.66
N GLN A 103 -34.00 1.91 -33.76
CA GLN A 103 -35.14 1.00 -33.68
C GLN A 103 -35.72 0.94 -32.26
N TYR A 104 -36.86 1.62 -32.15
CA TYR A 104 -37.70 1.73 -30.98
C TYR A 104 -38.46 0.42 -30.68
N THR A 105 -38.74 0.23 -29.38
CA THR A 105 -39.84 -0.56 -28.78
C THR A 105 -39.69 -2.07 -28.54
N GLU A 106 -38.51 -2.59 -28.19
CA GLU A 106 -38.42 -3.81 -27.35
C GLU A 106 -37.05 -3.98 -26.65
N PHE A 107 -36.51 -2.88 -26.11
CA PHE A 107 -35.13 -2.84 -25.60
C PHE A 107 -35.02 -2.65 -24.08
N THR A 108 -36.10 -2.94 -23.36
CA THR A 108 -36.10 -2.97 -21.89
C THR A 108 -35.72 -4.38 -21.43
N ALA A 109 -34.46 -4.55 -20.99
CA ALA A 109 -33.89 -5.75 -20.37
C ALA A 109 -33.28 -6.83 -21.29
N SER A 110 -32.81 -6.50 -22.51
CA SER A 110 -31.85 -7.39 -23.17
C SER A 110 -30.56 -7.40 -22.36
N THR A 111 -29.98 -8.58 -22.14
CA THR A 111 -28.67 -8.74 -21.49
C THR A 111 -27.60 -7.93 -22.21
N GLU A 112 -27.72 -7.77 -23.53
CA GLU A 112 -26.87 -6.92 -24.37
C GLU A 112 -26.87 -5.45 -23.92
N PHE A 113 -28.01 -4.86 -23.59
CA PHE A 113 -28.03 -3.47 -23.08
C PHE A 113 -27.38 -3.34 -21.70
N VAL A 114 -27.60 -4.32 -20.82
CA VAL A 114 -26.98 -4.34 -19.50
C VAL A 114 -25.47 -4.54 -19.62
N GLU A 115 -25.02 -5.37 -20.55
CA GLU A 115 -23.61 -5.58 -20.88
C GLU A 115 -22.97 -4.33 -21.50
N ASP A 116 -23.67 -3.61 -22.40
CA ASP A 116 -23.21 -2.35 -22.98
C ASP A 116 -23.06 -1.26 -21.92
N ILE A 117 -24.03 -1.13 -21.00
CA ILE A 117 -23.98 -0.19 -19.88
C ILE A 117 -22.87 -0.57 -18.89
N SER A 118 -22.71 -1.85 -18.59
CA SER A 118 -21.62 -2.35 -17.74
C SER A 118 -20.26 -2.07 -18.37
N SER A 119 -20.10 -2.34 -19.66
CA SER A 119 -18.90 -2.03 -20.44
C SER A 119 -18.60 -0.52 -20.47
N ALA A 120 -19.59 0.30 -20.83
CA ALA A 120 -19.45 1.74 -20.96
C ALA A 120 -19.22 2.46 -19.61
N THR A 121 -19.76 1.91 -18.51
CA THR A 121 -19.50 2.42 -17.15
C THR A 121 -18.24 1.87 -16.53
N SER A 122 -17.48 1.08 -17.28
CA SER A 122 -16.31 0.35 -16.79
C SER A 122 -16.68 -0.34 -15.47
N GLY A 123 -17.81 -1.05 -15.46
CA GLY A 123 -18.25 -1.88 -14.36
C GLY A 123 -18.53 -1.19 -13.03
N GLN A 124 -18.75 0.12 -13.02
CA GLN A 124 -19.23 0.77 -11.79
C GLN A 124 -20.68 0.39 -11.45
N ILE A 125 -21.43 -0.06 -12.45
CA ILE A 125 -22.83 -0.47 -12.34
C ILE A 125 -22.89 -1.98 -12.51
N ASP A 126 -23.40 -2.68 -11.50
CA ASP A 126 -23.58 -4.14 -11.53
C ASP A 126 -24.91 -4.52 -12.17
N SER A 127 -26.00 -3.90 -11.72
CA SER A 127 -27.35 -4.14 -12.22
C SER A 127 -28.25 -2.95 -11.92
N PHE A 128 -29.33 -2.80 -12.68
CA PHE A 128 -30.38 -1.82 -12.40
C PHE A 128 -31.77 -2.37 -12.73
N ASP A 129 -32.75 -1.95 -11.95
CA ASP A 129 -34.17 -2.24 -12.15
C ASP A 129 -34.93 -0.93 -12.38
N ILE A 130 -35.82 -0.91 -13.38
CA ILE A 130 -36.71 0.24 -13.62
C ILE A 130 -37.87 0.15 -12.62
N LEU A 131 -37.95 1.10 -11.69
CA LEU A 131 -39.06 1.19 -10.73
C LEU A 131 -40.26 1.92 -11.32
N SER A 132 -40.00 2.99 -12.09
CA SER A 132 -41.05 3.72 -12.79
C SER A 132 -40.51 4.44 -14.01
N SER A 133 -41.39 4.65 -14.99
CA SER A 133 -41.15 5.48 -16.16
C SER A 133 -42.43 6.25 -16.44
N ARG A 134 -42.35 7.58 -16.51
CA ARG A 134 -43.49 8.45 -16.79
C ARG A 134 -43.09 9.59 -17.71
N VAL A 135 -44.02 10.02 -18.56
CA VAL A 135 -43.87 11.28 -19.30
C VAL A 135 -44.22 12.42 -18.36
N ARG A 136 -43.43 13.49 -18.39
CA ARG A 136 -43.62 14.74 -17.65
C ARG A 136 -44.12 15.83 -18.62
N PRO A 137 -45.45 16.04 -18.73
CA PRO A 137 -46.01 17.02 -19.65
C PRO A 137 -45.65 18.46 -19.27
N ASP A 138 -45.38 18.69 -17.98
CA ASP A 138 -44.91 19.93 -17.39
C ASP A 138 -43.45 20.26 -17.72
N PHE A 139 -42.71 19.32 -18.32
CA PHE A 139 -41.29 19.46 -18.64
C PHE A 139 -41.00 19.14 -20.11
N ASN A 140 -41.69 19.84 -21.03
CA ASN A 140 -41.54 19.66 -22.49
C ASN A 140 -41.74 18.20 -22.95
N ASN A 141 -42.66 17.47 -22.32
CA ASN A 141 -42.89 16.04 -22.53
C ASN A 141 -41.65 15.15 -22.31
N ALA A 142 -40.72 15.57 -21.46
CA ALA A 142 -39.57 14.76 -21.11
C ALA A 142 -39.99 13.46 -20.41
N ILE A 143 -39.20 12.42 -20.59
CA ILE A 143 -39.40 11.13 -19.91
C ILE A 143 -38.61 11.17 -18.62
N GLU A 144 -39.29 10.86 -17.52
CA GLU A 144 -38.70 10.72 -16.19
C GLU A 144 -38.70 9.25 -15.80
N VAL A 145 -37.52 8.75 -15.42
CA VAL A 145 -37.32 7.36 -15.00
C VAL A 145 -36.77 7.34 -13.58
N VAL A 146 -37.31 6.42 -12.78
CA VAL A 146 -36.78 6.10 -11.45
C VAL A 146 -36.20 4.70 -11.50
N LEU A 147 -34.90 4.59 -11.21
CA LEU A 147 -34.15 3.34 -11.20
C LEU A 147 -33.77 2.94 -9.78
N ARG A 148 -33.74 1.63 -9.54
CA ARG A 148 -32.98 1.01 -8.44
C ARG A 148 -31.68 0.50 -9.03
N VAL A 149 -30.54 1.02 -8.61
CA VAL A 149 -29.23 0.71 -9.19
C VAL A 149 -28.32 0.12 -8.13
N LYS A 150 -27.65 -1.00 -8.44
CA LYS A 150 -26.57 -1.55 -7.62
C LYS A 150 -25.23 -1.03 -8.14
N VAL A 151 -24.62 -0.16 -7.37
CA VAL A 151 -23.35 0.50 -7.72
C VAL A 151 -22.22 -0.12 -6.89
N ALA A 152 -21.12 -0.46 -7.56
CA ALA A 152 -19.91 -0.90 -6.89
C ALA A 152 -19.25 0.27 -6.14
N LYS A 153 -19.12 0.13 -4.82
CA LYS A 153 -18.45 1.08 -3.93
C LYS A 153 -17.22 0.43 -3.31
N TYR A 154 -16.06 1.05 -3.49
CA TYR A 154 -14.88 0.67 -2.72
C TYR A 154 -15.02 1.12 -1.26
N VAL A 155 -14.86 0.18 -0.35
CA VAL A 155 -14.79 0.47 1.08
C VAL A 155 -13.33 0.50 1.47
N ALA A 156 -12.83 1.72 1.70
CA ALA A 156 -11.49 1.92 2.23
C ALA A 156 -11.26 1.06 3.48
N SER A 157 -10.06 0.49 3.60
CA SER A 157 -9.71 -0.35 4.75
C SER A 157 -9.86 0.45 6.05
N LYS A 158 -10.24 -0.21 7.16
CA LYS A 158 -10.31 0.44 8.49
C LYS A 158 -8.98 1.09 8.91
N GLN A 159 -7.86 0.67 8.32
CA GLN A 159 -6.56 1.29 8.58
C GLN A 159 -6.47 2.70 7.98
N LEU A 160 -7.11 2.98 6.85
CA LEU A 160 -7.11 4.31 6.21
C LEU A 160 -7.89 5.37 7.02
N ASN A 161 -8.67 4.97 8.02
CA ASN A 161 -9.27 5.89 8.99
C ASN A 161 -8.29 6.40 10.04
N ARG A 162 -7.07 5.86 10.08
CA ARG A 162 -5.98 6.36 10.93
C ARG A 162 -5.29 7.53 10.25
N LEU A 163 -4.54 8.30 11.03
CA LEU A 163 -3.68 9.37 10.52
C LEU A 163 -2.72 8.80 9.47
N ARG A 164 -2.76 9.35 8.25
CA ARG A 164 -2.04 8.81 7.10
C ARG A 164 -0.68 9.48 7.00
N MET A 165 0.37 8.67 6.89
CA MET A 165 1.74 9.16 6.76
C MET A 165 2.45 8.48 5.61
N SER A 166 3.37 9.20 4.97
CA SER A 166 4.34 8.60 4.05
C SER A 166 5.74 9.06 4.41
N VAL A 167 6.70 8.15 4.32
CA VAL A 167 8.12 8.51 4.47
C VAL A 167 8.64 8.85 3.08
N TYR A 168 9.19 10.05 2.96
CA TYR A 168 9.73 10.53 1.69
C TYR A 168 11.14 9.99 1.46
N ASP A 169 11.61 10.08 0.23
CA ASP A 169 13.00 9.78 -0.07
C ASP A 169 13.94 10.67 0.76
N PRO A 170 14.96 10.08 1.42
CA PRO A 170 15.85 10.87 2.25
C PRO A 170 16.65 11.86 1.40
N TYR A 171 16.80 13.08 1.91
CA TYR A 171 17.75 14.05 1.38
C TYR A 171 19.14 13.72 1.90
N LEU A 172 20.13 13.80 1.01
CA LEU A 172 21.54 13.71 1.38
C LEU A 172 22.14 15.11 1.28
N ASP A 173 22.99 15.47 2.24
CA ASP A 173 23.82 16.66 2.11
C ASP A 173 24.72 16.58 0.87
N ALA A 174 24.99 17.72 0.24
CA ALA A 174 25.77 17.79 -0.99
C ALA A 174 27.15 17.13 -0.85
N SER A 175 27.75 17.17 0.33
CA SER A 175 29.05 16.56 0.62
C SER A 175 29.06 15.03 0.52
N ILE A 176 27.91 14.37 0.68
CA ILE A 176 27.78 12.91 0.68
C ILE A 176 26.79 12.39 -0.38
N ALA A 177 26.18 13.29 -1.18
CA ALA A 177 25.15 12.93 -2.14
C ALA A 177 25.63 11.97 -3.24
N SER A 178 26.93 11.99 -3.56
CA SER A 178 27.56 11.09 -4.54
C SER A 178 28.16 9.83 -3.92
N ASP A 179 28.20 9.71 -2.59
CA ASP A 179 28.74 8.54 -1.91
C ASP A 179 27.75 7.35 -2.04
N PRO A 180 28.12 6.25 -2.75
CA PRO A 180 27.26 5.09 -2.89
C PRO A 180 26.88 4.44 -1.56
N ASP A 181 27.74 4.54 -0.55
CA ASP A 181 27.47 4.01 0.78
C ASP A 181 26.45 4.85 1.54
N ALA A 182 26.60 6.17 1.54
CA ALA A 182 25.61 7.08 2.09
C ALA A 182 24.24 6.88 1.43
N ILE A 183 24.18 6.73 0.10
CA ILE A 183 22.95 6.46 -0.65
C ILE A 183 22.30 5.14 -0.19
N ARG A 184 23.09 4.06 -0.04
CA ARG A 184 22.58 2.76 0.43
C ARG A 184 22.09 2.85 1.88
N PHE A 185 22.85 3.51 2.75
CA PHE A 185 22.49 3.74 4.14
C PHE A 185 21.16 4.50 4.23
N ALA A 186 21.02 5.62 3.52
CA ALA A 186 19.83 6.44 3.51
C ALA A 186 18.58 5.64 3.10
N ARG A 187 18.65 4.87 2.00
CA ARG A 187 17.55 3.99 1.57
C ARG A 187 17.21 2.92 2.61
N SER A 188 18.23 2.33 3.24
CA SER A 188 18.06 1.33 4.30
C SER A 188 17.38 1.93 5.53
N LEU A 189 17.79 3.13 5.93
CA LEU A 189 17.21 3.86 7.05
C LEU A 189 15.73 4.19 6.79
N ARG A 190 15.38 4.67 5.60
CA ARG A 190 13.98 4.90 5.20
C ARG A 190 13.12 3.65 5.41
N ARG A 191 13.55 2.50 4.87
CA ARG A 191 12.81 1.23 5.02
C ARG A 191 12.62 0.84 6.47
N LYS A 192 13.68 0.93 7.29
CA LYS A 192 13.58 0.63 8.73
C LYS A 192 12.59 1.55 9.45
N VAL A 193 12.55 2.84 9.08
CA VAL A 193 11.59 3.81 9.64
C VAL A 193 10.17 3.46 9.19
N GLU A 194 9.95 3.14 7.92
CA GLU A 194 8.65 2.68 7.41
C GLU A 194 8.16 1.41 8.08
N ASP A 195 9.04 0.41 8.22
CA ASP A 195 8.75 -0.86 8.89
C ASP A 195 8.36 -0.61 10.34
N TYR A 196 9.15 0.20 11.05
CA TYR A 196 8.88 0.55 12.44
C TYR A 196 7.52 1.25 12.59
N LEU A 197 7.26 2.28 11.78
CA LEU A 197 6.00 3.04 11.82
C LEU A 197 4.79 2.15 11.48
N THR A 198 4.94 1.26 10.50
CA THR A 198 3.91 0.29 10.11
C THR A 198 3.62 -0.70 11.24
N GLN A 199 4.66 -1.23 11.89
CA GLN A 199 4.55 -2.16 13.01
C GLN A 199 3.86 -1.54 14.22
N THR A 200 3.99 -0.22 14.44
CA THR A 200 3.25 0.44 15.53
C THR A 200 1.73 0.37 15.37
N ARG A 201 1.24 0.18 14.13
CA ARG A 201 -0.19 0.19 13.78
C ARG A 201 -0.91 1.47 14.23
N ARG A 202 -0.19 2.55 14.52
CA ARG A 202 -0.77 3.85 14.90
C ARG A 202 -1.17 4.70 13.69
N PHE A 203 -0.58 4.39 12.54
CA PHE A 203 -0.69 5.18 11.32
C PHE A 203 -1.11 4.31 10.14
N ALA A 204 -1.72 4.93 9.13
CA ALA A 204 -1.86 4.33 7.81
C ALA A 204 -0.64 4.75 6.98
N MET A 205 0.33 3.85 6.83
CA MET A 205 1.52 4.12 6.03
C MET A 205 1.17 4.02 4.54
N LEU A 206 1.52 5.05 3.78
CA LEU A 206 1.36 5.12 2.34
C LEU A 206 2.74 5.03 1.68
N ASP A 207 2.89 4.08 0.76
CA ASP A 207 4.09 3.93 -0.04
C ASP A 207 4.06 4.92 -1.22
N ARG A 208 5.12 5.73 -1.32
CA ARG A 208 5.30 6.72 -2.40
C ARG A 208 6.36 6.31 -3.42
N GLN A 209 7.11 5.24 -3.18
CA GLN A 209 8.10 4.76 -4.13
C GLN A 209 7.49 3.88 -5.21
N MET A 210 6.50 3.08 -4.85
CA MET A 210 5.83 2.13 -5.76
C MET A 210 4.65 2.77 -6.50
N LEU A 211 4.63 4.11 -6.62
CA LEU A 211 3.51 4.81 -7.26
C LEU A 211 3.40 4.51 -8.74
N THR A 212 4.52 4.28 -9.43
CA THR A 212 4.56 3.91 -10.84
C THR A 212 3.99 2.51 -11.02
N ASP A 213 4.54 1.51 -10.33
CA ASP A 213 4.07 0.12 -10.40
C ASP A 213 2.58 0.00 -10.02
N THR A 214 2.15 0.72 -8.98
CA THR A 214 0.74 0.76 -8.59
C THR A 214 -0.13 1.48 -9.64
N GLN A 215 0.40 2.50 -10.31
CA GLN A 215 -0.33 3.18 -11.39
C GLN A 215 -0.44 2.30 -12.63
N ASP A 216 0.59 1.51 -12.96
CA ASP A 216 0.55 0.57 -14.07
C ASP A 216 -0.49 -0.53 -13.84
N GLU A 217 -0.61 -1.03 -12.61
CA GLU A 217 -1.70 -1.95 -12.22
C GLU A 217 -3.09 -1.29 -12.34
N LEU A 218 -3.23 -0.03 -11.91
CA LEU A 218 -4.49 0.70 -12.09
C LEU A 218 -4.81 0.95 -13.57
N ASN A 219 -3.80 1.16 -14.41
CA ASN A 219 -3.96 1.31 -15.86
C ASN A 219 -4.40 -0.02 -16.50
N LEU A 220 -3.88 -1.16 -16.04
CA LEU A 220 -4.34 -2.49 -16.45
C LEU A 220 -5.82 -2.67 -16.09
N ILE A 221 -6.21 -2.34 -14.87
CA ILE A 221 -7.63 -2.38 -14.44
C ILE A 221 -8.50 -1.49 -15.34
N ALA A 222 -8.02 -0.30 -15.72
CA ALA A 222 -8.72 0.62 -16.60
C ALA A 222 -8.78 0.18 -18.08
N SER A 223 -7.89 -0.71 -18.52
CA SER A 223 -7.78 -1.14 -19.93
C SER A 223 -8.89 -2.11 -20.40
N GLY A 224 -9.75 -2.57 -19.50
CA GLY A 224 -10.91 -3.42 -19.79
C GLY A 224 -10.68 -4.92 -19.54
N GLY A 225 -11.76 -5.70 -19.52
CA GLY A 225 -11.71 -7.16 -19.27
C GLY A 225 -11.62 -7.59 -17.80
N MET A 226 -11.64 -6.65 -16.86
CA MET A 226 -11.68 -6.93 -15.42
C MET A 226 -13.12 -6.95 -14.88
N PRO A 227 -13.41 -7.72 -13.82
CA PRO A 227 -14.73 -7.70 -13.18
C PRO A 227 -15.12 -6.29 -12.72
N THR A 228 -16.41 -5.99 -12.79
CA THR A 228 -17.01 -4.69 -12.46
C THR A 228 -16.56 -4.14 -11.11
N SER A 229 -16.51 -5.02 -10.11
CA SER A 229 -16.03 -4.71 -8.77
C SER A 229 -14.59 -4.15 -8.72
N GLU A 230 -13.68 -4.57 -9.59
CA GLU A 230 -12.26 -4.15 -9.57
C GLU A 230 -12.08 -2.69 -9.99
N LEU A 231 -12.97 -2.19 -10.85
CA LEU A 231 -12.95 -0.82 -11.35
C LEU A 231 -13.35 0.20 -10.26
N ALA A 232 -14.06 -0.24 -9.22
CA ALA A 232 -14.32 0.60 -8.04
C ALA A 232 -13.03 1.01 -7.29
N ARG A 233 -11.89 0.34 -7.55
CA ARG A 233 -10.58 0.75 -7.00
C ARG A 233 -10.03 2.01 -7.68
N LEU A 234 -10.48 2.33 -8.90
CA LEU A 234 -10.08 3.55 -9.60
C LEU A 234 -10.51 4.79 -8.79
N GLY A 235 -9.58 5.72 -8.60
CA GLY A 235 -9.82 6.95 -7.82
C GLY A 235 -9.71 6.80 -6.30
N GLN A 236 -9.45 5.59 -5.77
CA GLN A 236 -9.36 5.35 -4.32
C GLN A 236 -7.95 5.56 -3.74
N ARG A 237 -7.07 6.27 -4.46
CA ARG A 237 -5.72 6.57 -3.96
C ARG A 237 -5.81 7.52 -2.77
N ALA A 238 -5.12 7.18 -1.68
CA ALA A 238 -5.09 8.01 -0.49
C ALA A 238 -3.98 9.08 -0.56
N GLY A 239 -4.31 10.30 -0.14
CA GLY A 239 -3.35 11.33 0.24
C GLY A 239 -2.74 11.04 1.61
N SER A 240 -1.49 11.46 1.85
CA SER A 240 -0.91 11.48 3.19
C SER A 240 -1.24 12.80 3.86
N ASP A 241 -1.57 12.75 5.15
CA ASP A 241 -1.81 13.95 5.95
C ASP A 241 -0.48 14.53 6.44
N TYR A 242 0.48 13.65 6.73
CA TYR A 242 1.83 14.02 7.15
C TYR A 242 2.92 13.37 6.29
N LEU A 243 3.99 14.13 6.08
CA LEU A 243 5.22 13.65 5.46
C LEU A 243 6.31 13.49 6.52
N VAL A 244 6.93 12.32 6.53
CA VAL A 244 8.16 12.09 7.29
C VAL A 244 9.33 12.32 6.35
N MET A 245 10.09 13.38 6.60
CA MET A 245 11.30 13.72 5.87
C MET A 245 12.53 13.34 6.67
N ILE A 246 13.48 12.70 5.99
CA ILE A 246 14.77 12.31 6.55
C ILE A 246 15.84 13.09 5.81
N THR A 247 16.80 13.67 6.53
CA THR A 247 17.99 14.30 5.96
C THR A 247 19.21 13.68 6.60
N VAL A 248 20.11 13.14 5.78
CA VAL A 248 21.41 12.62 6.21
C VAL A 248 22.45 13.69 5.93
N TYR A 249 23.01 14.28 6.99
CA TYR A 249 24.01 15.34 6.89
C TYR A 249 25.43 14.81 6.74
N LYS A 250 25.73 13.72 7.44
CA LYS A 250 27.03 13.06 7.40
C LYS A 250 26.84 11.57 7.41
N HIS A 251 27.74 10.87 6.75
CA HIS A 251 27.83 9.42 6.73
C HIS A 251 29.30 9.03 6.70
N GLY A 252 29.68 8.05 7.51
CA GLY A 252 31.03 7.49 7.54
C GLY A 252 30.99 6.05 7.99
N ARG A 253 31.95 5.25 7.54
CA ARG A 253 32.03 3.82 7.88
C ARG A 253 33.28 3.52 8.67
N ILE A 254 33.11 2.92 9.83
CA ILE A 254 34.18 2.44 10.69
C ILE A 254 34.34 0.94 10.43
N VAL A 255 35.51 0.55 9.93
CA VAL A 255 35.86 -0.85 9.66
C VAL A 255 36.90 -1.31 10.68
N ASN A 256 36.55 -2.30 11.49
CA ASN A 256 37.43 -2.94 12.46
C ASN A 256 37.76 -4.36 12.00
N ASP A 257 38.97 -4.55 11.47
CA ASP A 257 39.47 -5.87 11.11
C ASP A 257 40.17 -6.49 12.33
N ARG A 258 39.70 -7.68 12.75
CA ARG A 258 40.30 -8.47 13.84
C ARG A 258 40.68 -9.84 13.32
N GLN A 259 41.96 -10.18 13.41
CA GLN A 259 42.42 -11.53 13.11
C GLN A 259 41.97 -12.48 14.22
N LEU A 260 41.36 -13.61 13.84
CA LEU A 260 40.95 -14.64 14.79
C LEU A 260 42.17 -15.43 15.27
N LEU A 261 42.38 -15.47 16.59
CA LEU A 261 43.51 -16.14 17.22
C LEU A 261 43.69 -17.57 16.68
N GLY A 262 44.89 -17.88 16.22
CA GLY A 262 45.25 -19.21 15.70
C GLY A 262 44.79 -19.50 14.27
N THR A 263 44.28 -18.51 13.53
CA THR A 263 43.90 -18.67 12.11
C THR A 263 44.39 -17.49 11.25
N THR A 264 44.37 -17.65 9.93
CA THR A 264 44.52 -16.55 8.96
C THR A 264 43.19 -15.83 8.66
N ALA A 265 42.09 -16.25 9.30
CA ALA A 265 40.78 -15.67 9.07
C ALA A 265 40.67 -14.29 9.74
N ILE A 266 40.24 -13.29 8.97
CA ILE A 266 39.96 -11.92 9.42
C ILE A 266 38.46 -11.79 9.63
N LYS A 267 38.06 -11.44 10.85
CA LYS A 267 36.71 -10.99 11.14
C LYS A 267 36.65 -9.49 10.93
N ARG A 268 35.80 -9.05 10.02
CA ARG A 268 35.55 -7.63 9.74
C ARG A 268 34.25 -7.20 10.40
N ASP A 269 34.35 -6.32 11.39
CA ASP A 269 33.20 -5.65 12.01
C ASP A 269 33.05 -4.26 11.36
N VAL A 270 31.93 -4.02 10.70
CA VAL A 270 31.62 -2.74 10.02
C VAL A 270 30.53 -2.02 10.81
N SER A 271 30.73 -0.73 11.09
CA SER A 271 29.71 0.14 11.69
C SER A 271 29.58 1.43 10.87
N ASP A 272 28.37 1.88 10.64
CA ASP A 272 28.07 3.14 9.97
C ASP A 272 27.77 4.21 11.03
N VAL A 273 28.40 5.37 10.90
CA VAL A 273 28.13 6.57 11.70
C VAL A 273 27.47 7.59 10.81
N ALA A 274 26.29 8.08 11.22
CA ALA A 274 25.56 9.06 10.44
C ALA A 274 24.93 10.15 11.33
N GLU A 275 24.95 11.39 10.83
CA GLU A 275 24.18 12.49 11.41
C GLU A 275 22.86 12.60 10.63
N VAL A 276 21.74 12.38 11.30
CA VAL A 276 20.42 12.31 10.67
C VAL A 276 19.42 13.23 11.36
N SER A 277 18.71 14.01 10.55
CA SER A 277 17.56 14.80 10.96
C SER A 277 16.27 14.19 10.44
N VAL A 278 15.26 14.11 11.29
CA VAL A 278 13.91 13.68 10.94
C VAL A 278 12.94 14.82 11.21
N ARG A 279 12.08 15.12 10.24
CA ARG A 279 11.01 16.11 10.35
C ARG A 279 9.67 15.47 9.98
N ILE A 280 8.62 15.83 10.72
CA ILE A 280 7.23 15.50 10.36
C ILE A 280 6.54 16.79 9.97
N ILE A 281 6.06 16.84 8.73
CA ILE A 281 5.46 18.03 8.12
C ILE A 281 4.00 17.75 7.82
N ASP A 282 3.13 18.66 8.21
CA ASP A 282 1.72 18.68 7.83
C ASP A 282 1.60 19.11 6.36
N VAL A 283 1.03 18.24 5.51
CA VAL A 283 1.02 18.47 4.05
C VAL A 283 0.17 19.68 3.67
N ALA A 284 -0.95 19.90 4.36
CA ALA A 284 -1.89 20.97 4.02
C ALA A 284 -1.35 22.36 4.42
N THR A 285 -0.65 22.43 5.55
CA THR A 285 -0.20 23.72 6.12
C THR A 285 1.29 23.98 5.97
N SER A 286 2.07 23.01 5.49
CA SER A 286 3.54 23.02 5.50
C SER A 286 4.16 23.22 6.89
N GLN A 287 3.38 23.05 7.96
CA GLN A 287 3.87 23.24 9.32
C GLN A 287 4.71 22.03 9.76
N ILE A 288 5.90 22.32 10.30
CA ILE A 288 6.72 21.30 10.99
C ILE A 288 6.06 20.99 12.34
N LYS A 289 5.53 19.77 12.47
CA LYS A 289 4.93 19.28 13.74
C LYS A 289 5.96 18.64 14.66
N TYR A 290 7.03 18.11 14.09
CA TYR A 290 8.12 17.50 14.84
C TYR A 290 9.43 17.66 14.08
N ALA A 291 10.51 17.91 14.80
CA ALA A 291 11.86 17.91 14.24
C ALA A 291 12.85 17.42 15.29
N LYS A 292 13.76 16.55 14.89
CA LYS A 292 14.87 16.11 15.74
C LYS A 292 16.09 15.79 14.89
N ASN A 293 17.25 16.30 15.31
CA ASN A 293 18.55 15.90 14.76
C ASN A 293 19.24 14.96 15.78
N GLN A 294 19.86 13.90 15.29
CA GLN A 294 20.58 12.94 16.12
C GLN A 294 21.71 12.28 15.33
N ILE A 295 22.84 12.07 16.02
CA ILE A 295 23.95 11.26 15.52
C ILE A 295 23.70 9.81 15.92
N PHE A 296 23.81 8.90 14.95
CA PHE A 296 23.63 7.48 15.12
C PHE A 296 24.93 6.75 14.78
N GLN A 297 25.19 5.66 15.51
CA GLN A 297 26.20 4.67 15.18
C GLN A 297 25.48 3.32 15.13
N VAL A 298 25.50 2.67 13.98
CA VAL A 298 24.78 1.43 13.68
C VAL A 298 25.75 0.36 13.19
#